data_AF-A0A9D8VJB9-F1
#
_entry.id   AF-A0A9D8VJB9-F1
#
_cell.length_a   1.000
_cell.length_b   1.000
_cell.length_c   1.000
_cell.angle_alpha   90.00
_cell.angle_beta   90.00
_cell.angle_gamma   90.00
#
_symmetry.space_group_name_H-M   'P 1'
#
loop_
_entity.id
_entity.type
_entity.pdbx_description
1 polymer ?
#
loop_
_entity_poly.entity_id
_entity_poly.type
_entity_poly.pdbx_seq_one_letter_code
_entity_poly.pdbx_strand_id
1 'polypeptide(L)'
;MSWKPLYEQSYVPYSSNKHACVVESKSGKCYAGVRIENISYPLTIPAAQAACAICLSEGEIPAKIYTQDPASEQLDYWAKEFELEVIETNNPPQDKLEDLFHPSEKEFEVLPRLKTLLDKAVTPNSDFPVSAILFTEDGYFEGVNVEVSAWTHGICAERVAISKAFAAGHTEFTRLEVHTRKGEISSPCGACRQVISELLPYHDIVLHHSDGTQSEHLSLDLLPFSFKSSALKK
;
A
#
# COMPACT_ATOMS: atom_id res chain seq x y z
N MET A 1 -5.14 21.58 12.34
CA MET A 1 -5.74 20.30 11.90
C MET A 1 -5.24 19.24 12.86
N SER A 2 -6.05 18.26 13.28
CA SER A 2 -5.61 17.23 14.23
C SER A 2 -5.35 15.89 13.52
N TRP A 3 -4.55 15.01 14.10
CA TRP A 3 -4.28 13.66 13.57
C TRP A 3 -5.49 12.72 13.56
N LYS A 4 -6.58 13.10 14.24
CA LYS A 4 -7.75 12.25 14.48
C LYS A 4 -8.30 11.59 13.20
N PRO A 5 -8.50 12.28 12.07
CA PRO A 5 -9.01 11.65 10.85
C PRO A 5 -8.10 10.52 10.34
N LEU A 6 -6.77 10.74 10.31
CA LEU A 6 -5.81 9.73 9.85
C LEU A 6 -5.71 8.54 10.83
N TYR A 7 -5.87 8.76 12.12
CA TYR A 7 -5.93 7.65 13.09
C TYR A 7 -7.17 6.80 12.94
N GLU A 8 -8.31 7.40 12.56
CA GLU A 8 -9.56 6.66 12.33
C GLU A 8 -9.49 5.74 11.10
N GLN A 9 -8.57 6.03 10.18
CA GLN A 9 -8.29 5.22 8.99
C GLN A 9 -7.36 4.02 9.24
N SER A 10 -6.73 3.89 10.42
CA SER A 10 -5.85 2.75 10.71
C SER A 10 -6.64 1.44 10.85
N TYR A 11 -6.15 0.36 10.25
CA TYR A 11 -6.67 -1.00 10.47
C TYR A 11 -5.87 -1.68 11.58
N VAL A 12 -6.41 -1.67 12.81
CA VAL A 12 -5.69 -2.13 14.01
C VAL A 12 -6.53 -3.07 14.90
N PRO A 13 -7.13 -4.13 14.34
CA PRO A 13 -8.06 -4.99 15.09
C PRO A 13 -7.38 -5.81 16.20
N TYR A 14 -6.04 -5.92 16.21
CA TYR A 14 -5.32 -6.77 17.16
C TYR A 14 -4.79 -5.97 18.35
N SER A 15 -4.10 -4.86 18.10
CA SER A 15 -3.48 -4.07 19.17
C SER A 15 -4.33 -2.86 19.59
N SER A 16 -5.27 -2.41 18.75
CA SER A 16 -5.94 -1.11 18.85
C SER A 16 -4.99 0.11 18.81
N ASN A 17 -3.71 -0.10 18.50
CA ASN A 17 -2.70 0.96 18.46
C ASN A 17 -2.76 1.73 17.15
N LYS A 18 -3.57 2.79 17.10
CA LYS A 18 -3.71 3.66 15.93
C LYS A 18 -2.45 4.50 15.73
N HIS A 19 -1.96 4.57 14.50
CA HIS A 19 -0.80 5.38 14.18
C HIS A 19 -0.84 5.86 12.73
N ALA A 20 -0.32 7.07 12.50
CA ALA A 20 -0.31 7.74 11.21
C ALA A 20 0.94 8.63 11.10
N CYS A 21 1.42 8.78 9.88
CA CYS A 21 2.49 9.70 9.51
C CYS A 21 2.10 10.44 8.24
N VAL A 22 2.69 11.61 8.03
CA VAL A 22 2.62 12.31 6.73
C VAL A 22 4.04 12.53 6.24
N VAL A 23 4.33 12.13 5.01
CA VAL A 23 5.61 12.41 4.34
C VAL A 23 5.41 13.59 3.41
N GLU A 24 6.27 14.60 3.50
CA GLU A 24 6.39 15.66 2.50
C GLU A 24 7.59 15.35 1.61
N SER A 25 7.37 15.36 0.29
CA SER A 25 8.41 15.11 -0.70
C SER A 25 9.28 16.35 -0.92
N LYS A 26 10.40 16.18 -1.63
CA LYS A 26 11.26 17.30 -2.06
C LYS A 26 10.53 18.33 -2.95
N SER A 27 9.43 17.95 -3.61
CA SER A 27 8.60 18.87 -4.40
C SER A 27 7.52 19.58 -3.58
N GLY A 28 7.34 19.20 -2.30
CA GLY A 28 6.37 19.79 -1.37
C GLY A 28 5.00 19.10 -1.34
N LYS A 29 4.80 18.02 -2.11
CA LYS A 29 3.59 17.19 -2.05
C LYS A 29 3.57 16.34 -0.79
N CYS A 30 2.40 16.13 -0.21
CA CYS A 30 2.26 15.35 1.02
C CYS A 30 1.49 14.05 0.82
N TYR A 31 1.97 12.98 1.48
CA TYR A 31 1.43 11.63 1.39
C TYR A 31 1.19 11.09 2.79
N ALA A 32 -0.05 10.71 3.09
CA ALA A 32 -0.40 10.10 4.36
C ALA A 32 -0.14 8.59 4.32
N GLY A 33 0.31 8.06 5.47
CA GLY A 33 0.36 6.63 5.73
C GLY A 33 -0.28 6.34 7.08
N VAL A 34 -1.01 5.23 7.16
CA VAL A 34 -1.69 4.78 8.37
C VAL A 34 -1.24 3.35 8.69
N ARG A 35 -1.29 2.98 9.96
CA ARG A 35 -0.96 1.62 10.38
C ARG A 35 -2.01 0.63 9.88
N ILE A 36 -1.56 -0.44 9.24
CA ILE A 36 -2.40 -1.54 8.76
C ILE A 36 -1.83 -2.83 9.32
N GLU A 37 -2.49 -3.38 10.33
CA GLU A 37 -2.12 -4.66 10.93
C GLU A 37 -2.53 -5.83 10.04
N ASN A 38 -1.88 -6.97 10.27
CA ASN A 38 -2.27 -8.23 9.68
C ASN A 38 -2.16 -9.33 10.73
N ILE A 39 -2.99 -10.37 10.59
CA ILE A 39 -2.97 -11.55 11.46
C ILE A 39 -1.60 -12.23 11.49
N SER A 40 -0.87 -12.17 10.38
CA SER A 40 0.55 -12.46 10.36
C SER A 40 1.29 -11.19 10.78
N TYR A 41 1.54 -11.06 12.09
CA TYR A 41 2.08 -9.83 12.67
C TYR A 41 3.29 -9.22 11.95
N PRO A 42 4.27 -10.01 11.43
CA PRO A 42 5.38 -9.47 10.65
C PRO A 42 4.98 -8.76 9.34
N LEU A 43 3.75 -8.95 8.86
CA LEU A 43 3.20 -8.32 7.66
C LEU A 43 2.45 -7.01 7.95
N THR A 44 2.37 -6.60 9.22
CA THR A 44 1.89 -5.25 9.59
C THR A 44 2.67 -4.21 8.81
N ILE A 45 1.95 -3.24 8.22
CA ILE A 45 2.52 -2.10 7.51
C ILE A 45 2.49 -0.91 8.47
N PRO A 46 3.62 -0.48 9.04
CA PRO A 46 3.67 0.71 9.89
C PRO A 46 3.37 1.98 9.09
N ALA A 47 2.88 3.02 9.77
CA ALA A 47 2.50 4.26 9.11
C ALA A 47 3.67 4.95 8.37
N ALA A 48 4.89 4.89 8.93
CA ALA A 48 6.08 5.43 8.28
C ALA A 48 6.43 4.68 6.98
N GLN A 49 6.33 3.34 6.99
CA GLN A 49 6.51 2.50 5.80
C GLN A 49 5.48 2.83 4.74
N ALA A 50 4.20 2.90 5.12
CA ALA A 50 3.10 3.23 4.21
C ALA A 50 3.33 4.62 3.56
N ALA A 51 3.57 5.66 4.37
CA ALA A 51 3.71 7.03 3.87
C ALA A 51 4.91 7.18 2.90
N CYS A 52 6.08 6.62 3.27
CA CYS A 52 7.27 6.68 2.43
C CYS A 52 7.09 5.90 1.13
N ALA A 53 6.52 4.69 1.21
CA ALA A 53 6.28 3.88 0.02
C ALA A 53 5.25 4.51 -0.92
N ILE A 54 4.19 5.12 -0.39
CA ILE A 54 3.21 5.86 -1.19
C ILE A 54 3.89 7.00 -1.94
N CYS A 55 4.67 7.83 -1.24
CA CYS A 55 5.46 8.92 -1.84
C CYS A 55 6.35 8.42 -2.98
N LEU A 56 7.15 7.37 -2.72
CA LEU A 56 8.05 6.77 -3.72
C LEU A 56 7.28 6.20 -4.92
N SER A 57 6.13 5.56 -4.68
CA SER A 57 5.29 4.99 -5.73
C SER A 57 4.68 6.04 -6.67
N GLU A 58 4.62 7.30 -6.23
CA GLU A 58 4.20 8.43 -7.06
C GLU A 58 5.36 9.13 -7.79
N GLY A 59 6.56 8.54 -7.73
CA GLY A 59 7.77 9.10 -8.37
C GLY A 59 8.37 10.28 -7.60
N GLU A 60 7.95 10.49 -6.36
CA GLU A 60 8.44 11.56 -5.49
C GLU A 60 9.54 11.07 -4.54
N ILE A 61 10.40 11.97 -4.10
CA ILE A 61 11.48 11.67 -3.15
C ILE A 61 11.08 12.17 -1.76
N PRO A 62 10.93 11.30 -0.75
CA PRO A 62 10.69 11.68 0.63
C PRO A 62 11.74 12.70 1.15
N ALA A 63 11.31 13.71 1.91
CA ALA A 63 12.21 14.72 2.48
C ALA A 63 11.95 15.00 3.97
N LYS A 64 10.68 15.05 4.37
CA LYS A 64 10.28 15.26 5.76
C LYS A 64 9.23 14.25 6.15
N ILE A 65 9.17 13.90 7.43
CA ILE A 65 8.11 13.07 7.98
C ILE A 65 7.55 13.70 9.25
N TYR A 66 6.24 13.93 9.24
CA TYR A 66 5.48 14.47 10.35
C TYR A 66 4.86 13.30 11.13
N THR A 67 4.89 13.35 12.47
CA THR A 67 4.28 12.35 13.34
C THR A 67 3.98 12.92 14.74
N GLN A 68 3.18 12.23 15.55
CA GLN A 68 3.09 12.46 17.01
C GLN A 68 3.94 11.47 17.82
N ASP A 69 4.47 10.43 17.19
CA ASP A 69 5.24 9.39 17.87
C ASP A 69 6.56 9.17 17.12
N PRO A 70 7.63 9.89 17.50
CA PRO A 70 8.95 9.72 16.89
C PRO A 70 9.61 8.39 17.24
N ALA A 71 9.04 7.58 18.15
CA ALA A 71 9.52 6.24 18.48
C ALA A 71 8.74 5.12 17.75
N SER A 72 7.89 5.50 16.79
CA SER A 72 7.03 4.57 16.08
C SER A 72 7.78 3.56 15.20
N GLU A 73 7.12 2.43 14.95
CA GLU A 73 7.68 1.29 14.23
C GLU A 73 8.28 1.70 12.88
N GLN A 74 9.54 1.27 12.67
CA GLN A 74 10.34 1.51 11.46
C GLN A 74 10.64 2.99 11.14
N LEU A 75 10.18 3.98 11.90
CA LEU A 75 10.44 5.39 11.60
C LEU A 75 11.94 5.70 11.52
N ASP A 76 12.72 5.20 12.48
CA ASP A 76 14.18 5.35 12.49
C ASP A 76 14.86 4.79 11.24
N TYR A 77 14.34 3.69 10.69
CA TYR A 77 14.86 3.10 9.47
C TYR A 77 14.58 4.01 8.28
N TRP A 78 13.31 4.40 8.08
CA TRP A 78 12.89 5.24 6.96
C TRP A 78 13.53 6.63 7.01
N ALA A 79 13.68 7.21 8.21
CA ALA A 79 14.37 8.48 8.40
C ALA A 79 15.85 8.42 8.00
N LYS A 80 16.54 7.31 8.30
CA LYS A 80 17.94 7.12 7.90
C LYS A 80 18.09 6.81 6.40
N GLU A 81 17.22 5.96 5.86
CA GLU A 81 17.26 5.54 4.45
C GLU A 81 17.15 6.73 3.49
N PHE A 82 16.30 7.72 3.82
CA PHE A 82 16.01 8.87 2.95
C PHE A 82 16.48 10.22 3.53
N GLU A 83 17.27 10.20 4.61
CA GLU A 83 17.74 11.41 5.31
C GLU A 83 16.58 12.37 5.67
N LEU A 84 15.49 11.82 6.20
CA LEU A 84 14.28 12.58 6.49
C LEU A 84 14.47 13.52 7.68
N GLU A 85 13.97 14.74 7.55
CA GLU A 85 13.70 15.59 8.71
C GLU A 85 12.47 15.05 9.46
N VAL A 86 12.65 14.54 10.68
CA VAL A 86 11.55 14.08 11.52
C VAL A 86 10.96 15.26 12.29
N ILE A 87 9.68 15.54 12.08
CA ILE A 87 8.96 16.66 12.68
C ILE A 87 7.87 16.11 13.60
N GLU A 88 8.13 16.17 14.90
CA GLU A 88 7.09 15.88 15.90
C GLU A 88 6.11 17.06 15.99
N THR A 89 4.83 16.81 15.71
CA THR A 89 3.82 17.87 15.66
C THR A 89 2.43 17.34 16.01
N ASN A 90 1.61 18.17 16.64
CA ASN A 90 0.18 17.89 16.83
C ASN A 90 -0.68 18.25 15.62
N ASN A 91 -0.10 18.97 14.65
CA ASN A 91 -0.79 19.45 13.45
C ASN A 91 -0.06 18.97 12.19
N PRO A 92 -0.52 17.88 11.55
CA PRO A 92 0.02 17.43 10.27
C PRO A 92 -0.41 18.37 9.14
N PRO A 93 0.36 18.45 8.03
CA PRO A 93 0.01 19.23 6.84
C PRO A 93 -1.09 18.54 6.01
N GLN A 94 -2.28 18.39 6.59
CA GLN A 94 -3.42 17.71 5.96
C GLN A 94 -3.99 18.46 4.74
N ASP A 95 -3.83 19.77 4.69
CA ASP A 95 -4.22 20.63 3.57
C ASP A 95 -3.41 20.40 2.29
N LYS A 96 -2.26 19.73 2.41
CA LYS A 96 -1.36 19.43 1.29
C LYS A 96 -1.38 17.98 0.86
N LEU A 97 -2.27 17.16 1.45
CA LEU A 97 -2.36 15.75 1.09
C LEU A 97 -2.84 15.61 -0.36
N GLU A 98 -2.10 14.84 -1.13
CA GLU A 98 -2.49 14.49 -2.49
C GLU A 98 -3.70 13.56 -2.45
N ASP A 99 -4.69 13.82 -3.31
CA ASP A 99 -5.79 12.90 -3.54
C ASP A 99 -5.35 11.83 -4.55
N LEU A 100 -5.24 10.61 -4.06
CA LEU A 100 -4.80 9.44 -4.84
C LEU A 100 -5.97 8.55 -5.26
N PHE A 101 -7.20 8.96 -4.96
CA PHE A 101 -8.39 8.24 -5.39
C PHE A 101 -8.72 8.58 -6.84
N HIS A 102 -8.98 7.56 -7.64
CA HIS A 102 -9.44 7.72 -9.01
C HIS A 102 -10.92 7.35 -9.10
N PRO A 103 -11.84 8.32 -9.23
CA PRO A 103 -13.26 8.04 -9.40
C PRO A 103 -13.55 7.21 -10.66
N SER A 104 -14.50 6.27 -10.56
CA SER A 104 -14.95 5.39 -11.66
C SER A 104 -15.81 6.12 -12.72
N GLU A 105 -15.52 7.38 -13.00
CA GLU A 105 -16.34 8.23 -13.90
C GLU A 105 -16.15 7.90 -15.39
N LYS A 106 -15.19 7.03 -15.76
CA LYS A 106 -14.96 6.58 -17.15
C LYS A 106 -14.47 5.14 -17.19
N GLU A 107 -15.03 4.35 -18.11
CA GLU A 107 -14.46 3.06 -18.51
C GLU A 107 -13.03 3.27 -19.04
N PHE A 108 -12.08 2.51 -18.53
CA PHE A 108 -10.71 2.43 -19.03
C PHE A 108 -10.29 0.98 -19.16
N GLU A 109 -9.40 0.69 -20.10
CA GLU A 109 -8.80 -0.63 -20.22
C GLU A 109 -7.73 -0.82 -19.13
N VAL A 110 -7.94 -1.81 -18.26
CA VAL A 110 -7.12 -2.01 -17.07
C VAL A 110 -5.70 -2.45 -17.40
N LEU A 111 -5.51 -3.38 -18.34
CA LEU A 111 -4.19 -3.88 -18.70
C LEU A 111 -3.27 -2.80 -19.30
N PRO A 112 -3.71 -1.97 -20.27
CA PRO A 112 -2.93 -0.81 -20.71
C PRO A 112 -2.52 0.11 -19.55
N ARG A 113 -3.43 0.38 -18.60
CA ARG A 113 -3.11 1.20 -17.43
C ARG A 113 -2.06 0.55 -16.55
N LEU A 114 -2.25 -0.72 -16.16
CA LEU A 114 -1.26 -1.51 -15.43
C LEU A 114 0.12 -1.48 -16.11
N LYS A 115 0.17 -1.68 -17.44
CA LYS A 115 1.42 -1.60 -18.20
C LYS A 115 2.12 -0.26 -18.07
N THR A 116 1.39 0.86 -18.09
CA THR A 116 1.98 2.20 -17.89
C THR A 116 2.47 2.41 -16.45
N LEU A 117 1.80 1.82 -15.46
CA LEU A 117 2.20 1.95 -14.05
C LEU A 117 3.55 1.31 -13.77
N LEU A 118 3.93 0.25 -14.48
CA LEU A 118 5.22 -0.39 -14.31
C LEU A 118 6.42 0.56 -14.43
N ASP A 119 6.28 1.65 -15.19
CA ASP A 119 7.35 2.63 -15.37
C ASP A 119 7.56 3.51 -14.11
N LYS A 120 6.62 3.48 -13.15
CA LYS A 120 6.75 4.12 -11.82
C LYS A 120 7.35 3.19 -10.75
N ALA A 121 7.50 1.88 -11.02
CA ALA A 121 7.99 0.94 -10.02
C ALA A 121 9.41 1.28 -9.55
N VAL A 122 9.66 1.20 -8.25
CA VAL A 122 10.97 1.49 -7.65
C VAL A 122 11.66 0.16 -7.36
N THR A 123 12.43 -0.33 -8.33
CA THR A 123 13.00 -1.69 -8.29
C THR A 123 14.52 -1.76 -8.50
N PRO A 124 15.33 -0.95 -7.78
CA PRO A 124 16.78 -0.91 -7.97
C PRO A 124 17.50 -2.24 -7.69
N ASN A 125 16.89 -3.18 -6.96
CA ASN A 125 17.56 -4.41 -6.55
C ASN A 125 17.24 -5.59 -7.48
N SER A 126 15.96 -5.76 -7.83
CA SER A 126 15.52 -6.94 -8.59
C SER A 126 15.26 -6.67 -10.07
N ASP A 127 15.07 -5.42 -10.47
CA ASP A 127 14.53 -5.03 -11.78
C ASP A 127 13.21 -5.78 -12.09
N PHE A 128 12.38 -6.05 -11.08
CA PHE A 128 11.11 -6.78 -11.22
C PHE A 128 9.92 -5.85 -10.97
N PRO A 129 9.48 -5.06 -11.98
CA PRO A 129 8.38 -4.13 -11.81
C PRO A 129 7.04 -4.87 -11.74
N VAL A 130 6.24 -4.52 -10.74
CA VAL A 130 4.87 -5.00 -10.52
C VAL A 130 3.96 -3.79 -10.36
N SER A 131 2.77 -3.89 -10.94
CA SER A 131 1.70 -2.89 -10.82
C SER A 131 0.43 -3.56 -10.32
N ALA A 132 -0.38 -2.82 -9.57
CA ALA A 132 -1.65 -3.27 -9.07
C ALA A 132 -2.69 -2.14 -9.13
N ILE A 133 -3.95 -2.49 -9.35
CA ILE A 133 -5.09 -1.58 -9.22
C ILE A 133 -6.11 -2.22 -8.28
N LEU A 134 -6.38 -1.53 -7.17
CA LEU A 134 -7.34 -1.92 -6.15
C LEU A 134 -8.64 -1.14 -6.38
N PHE A 135 -9.72 -1.84 -6.68
CA PHE A 135 -11.02 -1.23 -6.96
C PHE A 135 -11.90 -1.15 -5.70
N THR A 136 -12.67 -0.08 -5.60
CA THR A 136 -13.78 0.12 -4.66
C THR A 136 -15.10 0.12 -5.43
N GLU A 137 -16.23 0.43 -4.79
CA GLU A 137 -17.50 0.65 -5.50
C GLU A 137 -17.46 1.93 -6.36
N ASP A 138 -16.78 2.98 -5.87
CA ASP A 138 -16.83 4.33 -6.45
C ASP A 138 -15.59 4.69 -7.30
N GLY A 139 -14.54 3.86 -7.29
CA GLY A 139 -13.25 4.22 -7.88
C GLY A 139 -12.17 3.16 -7.71
N TYR A 140 -10.92 3.60 -7.76
CA TYR A 140 -9.77 2.72 -7.58
C TYR A 140 -8.51 3.44 -7.08
N PHE A 141 -7.54 2.65 -6.62
CA PHE A 141 -6.21 3.07 -6.18
C PHE A 141 -5.14 2.30 -6.93
N GLU A 142 -4.09 2.99 -7.35
CA GLU A 142 -2.99 2.42 -8.12
C GLU A 142 -1.78 2.13 -7.22
N GLY A 143 -1.10 1.02 -7.44
CA GLY A 143 0.10 0.65 -6.70
C GLY A 143 1.20 0.14 -7.61
N VAL A 144 2.43 0.39 -7.21
CA VAL A 144 3.65 -0.20 -7.79
C VAL A 144 4.56 -0.64 -6.67
N ASN A 145 5.39 -1.65 -6.91
CA ASN A 145 6.32 -2.12 -5.87
C ASN A 145 7.44 -1.11 -5.61
N VAL A 146 7.84 -1.04 -4.35
CA VAL A 146 8.92 -0.18 -3.86
C VAL A 146 9.93 -1.04 -3.10
N GLU A 147 11.14 -1.10 -3.63
CA GLU A 147 12.29 -1.74 -3.02
C GLU A 147 13.18 -0.69 -2.36
N VAL A 148 13.75 -1.06 -1.22
CA VAL A 148 14.67 -0.25 -0.42
C VAL A 148 15.84 -1.11 0.02
N SER A 149 16.88 -0.50 0.61
CA SER A 149 18.12 -1.21 0.97
C SER A 149 17.86 -2.41 1.89
N ALA A 150 16.98 -2.27 2.89
CA ALA A 150 16.51 -3.39 3.67
C ALA A 150 15.32 -4.07 2.99
N TRP A 151 15.58 -5.18 2.30
CA TRP A 151 14.59 -5.91 1.51
C TRP A 151 13.28 -6.25 2.25
N THR A 152 13.35 -6.48 3.57
CA THR A 152 12.17 -6.77 4.41
C THR A 152 11.23 -5.58 4.60
N HIS A 153 11.71 -4.35 4.39
CA HIS A 153 10.91 -3.13 4.45
C HIS A 153 10.38 -2.70 3.08
N GLY A 154 10.81 -3.36 2.00
CA GLY A 154 10.19 -3.19 0.69
C GLY A 154 8.72 -3.61 0.72
N ILE A 155 7.92 -3.01 -0.15
CA ILE A 155 6.48 -3.25 -0.22
C ILE A 155 6.06 -3.50 -1.65
N CYS A 156 5.22 -4.52 -1.85
CA CYS A 156 4.74 -4.90 -3.17
C CYS A 156 3.59 -3.99 -3.63
N ALA A 157 3.33 -3.98 -4.93
CA ALA A 157 2.34 -3.11 -5.57
C ALA A 157 0.94 -3.21 -4.93
N GLU A 158 0.49 -4.42 -4.61
CA GLU A 158 -0.82 -4.68 -4.01
C GLU A 158 -0.93 -4.00 -2.65
N ARG A 159 0.11 -4.11 -1.82
CA ARG A 159 0.15 -3.52 -0.48
C ARG A 159 0.32 -2.00 -0.52
N VAL A 160 0.94 -1.45 -1.57
CA VAL A 160 0.94 0.01 -1.81
C VAL A 160 -0.46 0.50 -2.16
N ALA A 161 -1.18 -0.17 -3.09
CA ALA A 161 -2.54 0.20 -3.45
C ALA A 161 -3.48 0.14 -2.23
N ILE A 162 -3.38 -0.93 -1.42
CA ILE A 162 -4.10 -1.05 -0.14
C ILE A 162 -3.74 0.09 0.81
N SER A 163 -2.45 0.42 0.96
CA SER A 163 -2.01 1.51 1.85
C SER A 163 -2.58 2.86 1.45
N LYS A 164 -2.65 3.16 0.15
CA LYS A 164 -3.29 4.39 -0.36
C LYS A 164 -4.78 4.42 -0.04
N ALA A 165 -5.47 3.30 -0.25
CA ALA A 165 -6.90 3.21 0.01
C ALA A 165 -7.23 3.46 1.49
N PHE A 166 -6.52 2.80 2.40
CA PHE A 166 -6.70 3.03 3.83
C PHE A 166 -6.36 4.47 4.24
N ALA A 167 -5.25 5.04 3.75
CA ALA A 167 -4.90 6.44 4.03
C ALA A 167 -5.90 7.47 3.45
N ALA A 168 -6.71 7.08 2.46
CA ALA A 168 -7.83 7.87 1.94
C ALA A 168 -9.15 7.56 2.67
N GLY A 169 -9.19 6.57 3.56
CA GLY A 169 -10.37 6.16 4.32
C GLY A 169 -11.30 5.17 3.62
N HIS A 170 -10.83 4.49 2.58
CA HIS A 170 -11.57 3.41 1.93
C HIS A 170 -11.21 2.06 2.55
N THR A 171 -12.23 1.32 2.98
CA THR A 171 -12.08 0.00 3.61
C THR A 171 -12.87 -1.11 2.90
N GLU A 172 -13.74 -0.74 1.96
CA GLU A 172 -14.56 -1.66 1.17
C GLU A 172 -14.00 -1.74 -0.25
N PHE A 173 -13.67 -2.96 -0.68
CA PHE A 173 -13.01 -3.23 -1.96
C PHE A 173 -13.86 -4.19 -2.79
N THR A 174 -13.69 -4.18 -4.11
CA THR A 174 -14.47 -5.02 -5.02
C THR A 174 -13.61 -6.03 -5.77
N ARG A 175 -12.43 -5.61 -6.25
CA ARG A 175 -11.45 -6.50 -6.89
C ARG A 175 -10.04 -5.94 -6.84
N LEU A 176 -9.04 -6.79 -7.07
CA LEU A 176 -7.65 -6.40 -7.23
C LEU A 176 -7.12 -6.96 -8.56
N GLU A 177 -6.48 -6.11 -9.35
CA GLU A 177 -5.86 -6.52 -10.61
C GLU A 177 -4.35 -6.29 -10.56
N VAL A 178 -3.55 -7.27 -10.98
CA VAL A 178 -2.09 -7.27 -10.84
C VAL A 178 -1.43 -7.61 -12.18
N HIS A 179 -0.32 -6.92 -12.48
CA HIS A 179 0.48 -7.18 -13.67
C HIS A 179 1.98 -7.04 -13.38
N THR A 180 2.78 -7.89 -14.02
CA THR A 180 4.23 -7.74 -14.17
C THR A 180 4.63 -8.09 -15.61
N ARG A 181 5.68 -7.45 -16.10
CA ARG A 181 6.29 -7.78 -17.41
C ARG A 181 7.19 -9.03 -17.34
N LYS A 182 7.58 -9.47 -16.13
CA LYS A 182 8.53 -10.57 -15.92
C LYS A 182 7.85 -11.78 -15.26
N GLY A 183 8.15 -12.96 -15.76
CA GLY A 183 7.57 -14.23 -15.30
C GLY A 183 6.38 -14.71 -16.15
N GLU A 184 6.08 -16.00 -16.07
CA GLU A 184 4.95 -16.60 -16.80
C GLU A 184 3.60 -16.21 -16.17
N ILE A 185 3.54 -16.12 -14.83
CA ILE A 185 2.32 -15.81 -14.09
C ILE A 185 2.59 -14.63 -13.15
N SER A 186 1.76 -13.59 -13.27
CA SER A 186 1.80 -12.37 -12.44
C SER A 186 1.25 -12.58 -11.03
N SER A 187 1.69 -13.65 -10.35
CA SER A 187 1.11 -14.05 -9.07
C SER A 187 1.64 -13.20 -7.91
N PRO A 188 0.75 -12.75 -6.98
CA PRO A 188 1.18 -12.06 -5.76
C PRO A 188 2.15 -12.91 -4.93
N CYS A 189 3.10 -12.27 -4.26
CA CYS A 189 4.03 -12.96 -3.36
C CYS A 189 3.29 -13.52 -2.11
N GLY A 190 3.90 -14.45 -1.38
CA GLY A 190 3.28 -15.08 -0.21
C GLY A 190 2.77 -14.08 0.85
N ALA A 191 3.53 -13.00 1.09
CA ALA A 191 3.13 -11.93 1.99
C ALA A 191 1.88 -11.17 1.49
N CYS A 192 1.83 -10.83 0.20
CA CYS A 192 0.65 -10.19 -0.39
C CYS A 192 -0.57 -11.08 -0.32
N ARG A 193 -0.43 -12.38 -0.62
CA ARG A 193 -1.55 -13.33 -0.55
C ARG A 193 -2.15 -13.39 0.86
N GLN A 194 -1.32 -13.36 1.90
CA GLN A 194 -1.82 -13.32 3.29
C GLN A 194 -2.55 -12.01 3.60
N VAL A 195 -2.00 -10.86 3.20
CA VAL A 195 -2.66 -9.55 3.38
C VAL A 195 -3.99 -9.48 2.63
N ILE A 196 -4.01 -9.91 1.37
CA ILE A 196 -5.20 -9.97 0.52
C ILE A 196 -6.26 -10.90 1.14
N SER A 197 -5.85 -12.06 1.67
CA SER A 197 -6.79 -13.01 2.30
C SER A 197 -7.54 -12.44 3.50
N GLU A 198 -6.99 -11.42 4.15
CA GLU A 198 -7.56 -10.76 5.32
C GLU A 198 -8.34 -9.50 4.98
N LEU A 199 -7.79 -8.65 4.10
CA LEU A 199 -8.36 -7.35 3.77
C LEU A 199 -9.31 -7.39 2.57
N LEU A 200 -9.20 -8.40 1.71
CA LEU A 200 -10.08 -8.62 0.55
C LEU A 200 -10.62 -10.07 0.55
N PRO A 201 -11.26 -10.55 1.64
CA PRO A 201 -11.72 -11.93 1.69
C PRO A 201 -12.85 -12.14 0.66
N TYR A 202 -12.75 -13.22 -0.14
CA TYR A 202 -13.75 -13.61 -1.15
C TYR A 202 -13.93 -12.66 -2.34
N HIS A 203 -12.96 -11.78 -2.61
CA HIS A 203 -12.98 -10.88 -3.76
C HIS A 203 -12.19 -11.44 -4.94
N ASP A 204 -12.50 -10.96 -6.13
CA ASP A 204 -11.83 -11.33 -7.37
C ASP A 204 -10.42 -10.75 -7.45
N ILE A 205 -9.47 -11.58 -7.87
CA ILE A 205 -8.09 -11.23 -8.15
C ILE A 205 -7.79 -11.58 -9.59
N VAL A 206 -7.58 -10.57 -10.42
CA VAL A 206 -7.26 -10.75 -11.85
C VAL A 206 -5.75 -10.59 -12.05
N LEU A 207 -5.12 -11.63 -12.58
CA LEU A 207 -3.69 -11.65 -12.86
C LEU A 207 -3.47 -11.51 -14.35
N HIS A 208 -2.94 -10.37 -14.78
CA HIS A 208 -2.60 -10.10 -16.17
C HIS A 208 -1.19 -10.59 -16.46
N HIS A 209 -1.05 -11.61 -17.30
CA HIS A 209 0.21 -12.28 -17.60
C HIS A 209 1.04 -11.52 -18.64
N SER A 210 2.33 -11.86 -18.73
CA SER A 210 3.29 -11.17 -19.60
C SER A 210 3.03 -11.42 -21.09
N ASP A 211 2.38 -12.54 -21.43
CA ASP A 211 1.96 -12.91 -22.79
C ASP A 211 0.64 -12.23 -23.23
N GLY A 212 0.03 -11.43 -22.35
CA GLY A 212 -1.23 -10.73 -22.59
C GLY A 212 -2.49 -11.54 -22.27
N THR A 213 -2.35 -12.78 -21.78
CA THR A 213 -3.47 -13.55 -21.22
C THR A 213 -3.79 -13.09 -19.79
N GLN A 214 -4.95 -13.50 -19.26
CA GLN A 214 -5.31 -13.26 -17.87
C GLN A 214 -5.83 -14.53 -17.21
N SER A 215 -5.72 -14.57 -15.88
CA SER A 215 -6.41 -15.55 -15.05
C SER A 215 -7.14 -14.86 -13.91
N GLU A 216 -8.27 -15.43 -13.51
CA GLU A 216 -9.16 -14.89 -12.48
C GLU A 216 -9.25 -15.90 -11.35
N HIS A 217 -9.10 -15.41 -10.12
CA HIS A 217 -9.06 -16.23 -8.91
C HIS A 217 -9.85 -15.52 -7.83
N LEU A 218 -10.43 -16.27 -6.89
CA LEU A 218 -10.83 -15.66 -5.64
C LEU A 218 -9.60 -15.47 -4.76
N SER A 219 -9.62 -14.47 -3.89
CA SER A 219 -8.53 -14.26 -2.91
C SER A 219 -8.22 -15.51 -2.07
N LEU A 220 -9.22 -16.36 -1.82
CA LEU A 220 -9.06 -17.63 -1.10
C LEU A 220 -8.27 -18.70 -1.89
N ASP A 221 -8.29 -18.64 -3.21
CA ASP A 221 -7.58 -19.60 -4.07
C ASP A 221 -6.08 -19.34 -4.08
N LEU A 222 -5.66 -18.10 -3.83
CA LEU A 222 -4.26 -17.71 -3.80
C LEU A 222 -3.54 -18.20 -2.53
N LEU A 223 -4.25 -18.35 -1.42
CA LEU A 223 -3.71 -18.86 -0.16
C LEU A 223 -4.72 -19.84 0.49
N PRO A 224 -4.80 -21.08 -0.01
CA PRO A 224 -5.74 -22.06 0.53
C PRO A 224 -5.44 -22.34 2.00
N PHE A 225 -6.50 -22.44 2.81
CA PHE A 225 -6.42 -22.63 4.26
C PHE A 225 -5.64 -21.53 5.00
N SER A 226 -5.64 -20.30 4.46
CA SER A 226 -5.04 -19.12 5.09
C SER A 226 -5.44 -19.02 6.57
N PHE A 227 -4.50 -18.63 7.42
CA PHE A 227 -4.82 -18.33 8.81
C PHE A 227 -5.69 -17.07 8.87
N LYS A 228 -6.89 -17.18 9.47
CA LYS A 228 -7.89 -16.11 9.50
C LYS A 228 -7.99 -15.48 10.89
N SER A 229 -8.29 -14.19 10.95
CA SER A 229 -8.52 -13.46 12.21
C SER A 229 -9.61 -14.08 13.09
N SER A 230 -10.59 -14.75 12.48
CA SER A 230 -11.62 -15.51 13.20
C SER A 230 -11.05 -16.61 14.12
N ALA A 231 -9.84 -17.10 13.84
CA ALA A 231 -9.17 -18.10 14.67
C ALA A 231 -8.64 -17.53 16.00
N LEU A 232 -8.53 -16.20 16.14
CA LEU A 232 -8.11 -15.53 17.38
C LEU A 232 -9.28 -15.04 18.24
N LYS A 233 -10.53 -15.18 17.78
CA LYS A 233 -11.70 -14.83 18.59
C LYS A 233 -11.77 -15.78 19.81
N LYS A 234 -11.78 -15.21 21.01
CA LYS A 234 -12.01 -15.93 22.26
C LYS A 234 -13.44 -16.44 22.36
#